data_AF-A0A6A8LTU8-F1
#
_entry.id   AF-A0A6A8LTU8-F1
#
_cell.length_a   1.000
_cell.length_b   1.000
_cell.length_c   1.000
_cell.angle_alpha   90.00
_cell.angle_beta   90.00
_cell.angle_gamma   90.00
#
_symmetry.space_group_name_H-M   'P 1'
#
loop_
_entity.id
_entity.type
_entity.pdbx_description
1 polymer ?
#
loop_
_entity_poly.entity_id
_entity_poly.type
_entity_poly.pdbx_seq_one_letter_code
_entity_poly.pdbx_strand_id
1 'polypeptide(L)' 'LFSSDLVKNQGFILGDNVVGLQFHFEQDEDSVREVALNDGNYALQNNALHQTPEDIIKHGVPKENKEILFKLLDYLLV' A
#
# COMPACT_ATOMS: atom_id res chain seq x y z
N LEU A 1 11.84 -8.65 -2.49
CA LEU A 1 10.56 -9.38 -2.37
C LEU A 1 9.52 -8.79 -3.31
N PHE A 2 9.31 -7.47 -3.26
CA PHE A 2 8.40 -6.75 -4.15
C PHE A 2 9.12 -5.59 -4.86
N SER A 3 8.62 -5.21 -6.03
CA SER A 3 9.10 -4.06 -6.82
C SER A 3 7.99 -3.50 -7.70
N SER A 4 8.06 -2.21 -8.03
CA SER A 4 7.26 -1.56 -9.09
C SER A 4 8.17 -0.80 -10.05
N ASP A 5 7.61 -0.29 -11.14
CA ASP A 5 8.35 0.50 -12.14
C ASP A 5 8.98 1.77 -11.56
N LEU A 6 8.31 2.40 -10.57
CA LEU A 6 8.75 3.64 -9.95
C LEU A 6 9.62 3.43 -8.70
N VAL A 7 9.52 2.28 -8.04
CA VAL A 7 10.27 1.99 -6.81
C VAL A 7 10.69 0.52 -6.80
N LYS A 8 12.00 0.29 -6.90
CA LYS A 8 12.57 -1.06 -6.96
C LYS A 8 12.46 -1.84 -5.64
N ASN A 9 12.60 -1.16 -4.50
CA ASN A 9 12.69 -1.80 -3.19
C ASN A 9 11.37 -1.65 -2.41
N GLN A 10 10.30 -2.26 -2.90
CA GLN A 10 8.96 -2.17 -2.29
C GLN A 10 8.79 -3.11 -1.08
N GLY A 11 9.64 -4.13 -0.95
CA GLY A 11 9.69 -4.92 0.26
C GLY A 11 10.87 -5.89 0.35
N PHE A 12 11.26 -6.19 1.58
CA PHE A 12 12.38 -7.05 1.93
C PHE A 12 12.08 -7.92 3.16
N ILE A 13 12.85 -8.99 3.33
CA ILE A 13 12.91 -9.80 4.54
C ILE A 13 14.32 -9.67 5.11
N LEU A 14 14.45 -9.49 6.42
CA LEU A 14 15.72 -9.47 7.14
C LEU A 14 15.75 -10.63 8.14
N GLY A 15 16.72 -11.54 7.97
CA GLY A 15 16.71 -12.82 8.68
C GLY A 15 15.49 -13.64 8.25
N ASP A 16 14.84 -14.27 9.23
CA ASP A 16 13.66 -15.13 8.98
C ASP A 16 12.37 -14.57 9.60
N ASN A 17 12.44 -13.44 10.31
CA ASN A 17 11.34 -12.98 11.17
C ASN A 17 11.06 -11.46 11.09
N VAL A 18 11.65 -10.75 10.14
CA VAL A 18 11.40 -9.32 9.93
C VAL A 18 11.03 -9.07 8.47
N VAL A 19 9.87 -8.46 8.25
CA VAL A 19 9.44 -7.99 6.93
C VAL A 19 9.32 -6.47 6.92
N GLY A 20 9.86 -5.83 5.89
CA GLY A 20 9.66 -4.42 5.60
C GLY A 20 8.86 -4.25 4.32
N LEU A 21 7.79 -3.45 4.36
CA LEU A 21 6.93 -3.14 3.22
C LEU A 21 6.81 -1.62 3.08
N GLN A 22 6.98 -1.12 1.86
CA GLN A 22 6.83 0.32 1.56
C GLN A 22 5.36 0.70 1.28
N PHE A 23 4.56 -0.24 0.82
CA PHE A 23 3.15 -0.04 0.49
C PHE A 23 2.25 -0.59 1.61
N HIS A 24 0.97 -0.24 1.55
CA HIS A 24 0.04 -0.39 2.66
C HIS A 24 -1.07 -1.41 2.35
N PHE A 25 -0.89 -2.67 2.76
CA PHE A 25 -1.94 -3.69 2.66
C PHE A 25 -3.02 -3.53 3.74
N GLU A 26 -2.71 -2.85 4.83
CA GLU A 26 -3.53 -2.76 6.04
C GLU A 26 -4.68 -1.76 5.95
N GLN A 27 -4.66 -0.88 4.95
CA GLN A 27 -5.66 0.17 4.80
C GLN A 27 -7.03 -0.41 4.46
N ASP A 28 -8.09 0.24 4.93
CA ASP A 28 -9.46 0.01 4.49
C ASP A 28 -9.97 1.18 3.65
N GLU A 29 -11.17 1.02 3.07
CA GLU A 29 -11.76 2.01 2.16
C GLU A 29 -11.98 3.37 2.83
N ASP A 30 -12.40 3.37 4.10
CA ASP A 30 -12.64 4.60 4.86
C ASP A 30 -11.31 5.34 5.14
N SER A 31 -10.26 4.61 5.53
CA SER A 31 -8.92 5.19 5.79
C SER A 31 -8.32 5.80 4.52
N VAL A 32 -8.39 5.09 3.39
CA VAL A 32 -7.92 5.62 2.09
C VAL A 32 -8.71 6.88 1.71
N ARG A 33 -10.03 6.86 1.90
CA ARG A 33 -10.89 8.01 1.62
C ARG A 33 -10.55 9.21 2.52
N GLU A 34 -10.35 8.99 3.82
CA GLU A 34 -9.99 10.05 4.76
C GLU A 34 -8.64 10.70 4.40
N VAL A 35 -7.63 9.91 4.05
CA VAL A 35 -6.33 10.44 3.61
C VAL A 35 -6.48 11.25 2.31
N ALA A 36 -7.18 10.71 1.31
CA ALA A 36 -7.38 11.40 0.04
C ALA A 36 -8.19 12.70 0.18
N LEU A 37 -9.18 12.75 1.07
CA LEU A 37 -9.98 13.96 1.30
C LEU A 37 -9.23 15.03 2.09
N ASN A 38 -8.42 14.65 3.09
CA ASN A 38 -7.77 15.61 3.98
C ASN A 38 -6.38 16.04 3.49
N ASP A 39 -5.68 15.19 2.75
CA ASP A 39 -4.30 15.45 2.29
C ASP A 39 -4.08 15.16 0.79
N GLY A 40 -5.14 14.92 0.00
CA GLY A 40 -5.01 14.53 -1.41
C GLY A 40 -4.25 15.48 -2.34
N ASN A 41 -3.95 16.70 -1.90
CA ASN A 41 -3.13 17.65 -2.66
C ASN A 41 -1.74 17.08 -3.04
N TYR A 42 -1.21 16.12 -2.28
CA TYR A 42 0.05 15.43 -2.65
C TYR A 42 -0.03 14.75 -4.02
N ALA A 43 -1.22 14.31 -4.44
CA ALA A 43 -1.42 13.57 -5.69
C ALA A 43 -1.48 14.49 -6.92
N LEU A 44 -1.62 15.81 -6.72
CA LEU A 44 -1.86 16.77 -7.81
C LEU A 44 -0.58 17.34 -8.43
N GLN A 45 0.56 17.28 -7.74
CA GLN A 45 1.81 17.92 -8.17
C GLN A 45 2.95 16.90 -8.14
N ASN A 46 3.76 16.85 -9.21
CA ASN A 46 4.91 15.94 -9.33
C ASN A 46 4.58 14.46 -9.09
N ASN A 47 3.37 14.03 -9.45
CA ASN A 47 2.90 12.67 -9.28
C ASN A 47 3.18 11.80 -10.52
N ALA A 48 4.11 10.86 -10.41
CA ALA A 48 4.46 9.92 -11.48
C ALA A 48 3.43 8.79 -11.68
N LEU A 49 2.51 8.58 -10.73
CA LEU A 49 1.41 7.63 -10.86
C LEU A 49 0.21 8.20 -11.65
N HIS A 50 0.18 9.52 -11.86
CA HIS A 50 -0.87 10.20 -12.63
C HIS A 50 -2.30 9.91 -12.16
N GLN A 51 -2.51 9.86 -10.85
CA GLN A 51 -3.82 9.65 -10.21
C GLN A 51 -4.23 10.91 -9.45
N THR A 52 -5.51 11.28 -9.52
CA THR A 52 -6.09 12.32 -8.65
C THR A 52 -6.61 11.71 -7.33
N PRO A 53 -6.92 12.53 -6.31
CA PRO A 53 -7.62 12.05 -5.11
C PRO A 53 -8.91 11.30 -5.42
N GLU A 54 -9.67 11.75 -6.41
CA GLU A 54 -10.89 11.08 -6.86
C GLU A 54 -10.60 9.72 -7.49
N ASP A 55 -9.51 9.58 -8.26
CA ASP A 55 -9.08 8.30 -8.81
C ASP A 55 -8.70 7.32 -7.70
N ILE A 56 -7.98 7.80 -6.67
CA ILE A 56 -7.57 7.00 -5.51
C ILE A 56 -8.80 6.47 -4.75
N ILE A 57 -9.76 7.36 -4.45
CA ILE A 57 -11.01 6.98 -3.76
C ILE A 57 -11.81 5.99 -4.61
N LYS A 58 -11.91 6.23 -5.92
CA LYS A 58 -12.69 5.39 -6.83
C LYS A 58 -12.07 4.01 -7.03
N HIS A 59 -10.74 3.90 -6.98
CA HIS A 59 -10.08 2.61 -7.09
C HIS A 59 -10.47 1.67 -5.95
N GLY A 60 -10.63 2.22 -4.74
CA GLY A 60 -10.96 1.45 -3.54
C GLY A 60 -9.79 0.60 -3.06
N VAL A 61 -10.08 -0.33 -2.14
CA VAL A 61 -9.09 -1.26 -1.58
C VAL A 61 -9.41 -2.69 -2.06
N PRO A 62 -8.48 -3.38 -2.75
CA PRO A 62 -8.65 -4.78 -3.11
C PRO A 62 -8.87 -5.65 -1.88
N LYS A 63 -9.85 -6.55 -1.93
CA LYS A 63 -10.17 -7.46 -0.80
C LYS A 63 -9.02 -8.42 -0.49
N GLU A 64 -8.27 -8.76 -1.54
CA GLU A 64 -7.11 -9.63 -1.51
C GLU A 64 -5.97 -9.07 -0.62
N ASN A 65 -5.92 -7.75 -0.40
CA ASN A 65 -4.90 -7.13 0.46
C ASN A 65 -4.91 -7.75 1.87
N LYS A 66 -6.10 -7.93 2.45
CA LYS A 66 -6.26 -8.51 3.79
C LYS A 66 -5.82 -9.98 3.83
N GLU A 67 -6.16 -10.74 2.79
CA GLU A 67 -5.78 -12.15 2.69
C GLU A 67 -4.27 -12.33 2.59
N ILE A 68 -3.60 -11.47 1.80
CA ILE A 68 -2.14 -11.49 1.65
C ILE A 68 -1.47 -11.04 2.94
N LEU A 69 -1.97 -9.98 3.59
CA LEU A 69 -1.43 -9.49 4.85
C LEU A 69 -1.45 -10.61 5.92
N PHE A 70 -2.56 -11.33 6.06
CA PHE A 70 -2.63 -12.42 7.03
C PHE A 70 -1.67 -13.56 6.71
N LYS A 71 -1.47 -13.94 5.44
CA LYS A 71 -0.44 -14.93 5.08
C LYS A 71 0.98 -14.46 5.43
N LEU A 72 1.28 -13.17 5.28
CA LEU A 72 2.56 -12.61 5.68
C LEU A 72 2.74 -12.62 7.20
N LEU A 73 1.69 -12.30 7.96
CA LEU A 73 1.73 -12.38 9.42
C LEU A 73 1.87 -13.82 9.92
N ASP A 74 1.14 -14.76 9.32
CA ASP A 74 1.25 -16.19 9.63
C ASP A 74 2.69 -16.68 9.41
N TYR A 75 3.33 -16.27 8.30
CA TYR A 75 4.73 -16.60 8.03
C TYR A 75 5.71 -16.10 9.11
N LEU A 76 5.44 -14.97 9.76
CA LEU A 76 6.32 -14.40 10.80
C LEU A 76 6.10 -15.00 12.19
N LEU A 77 4.93 -15.61 12.42
CA LEU A 77 4.53 -16.17 13.71
C LEU A 77 4.90 -17.65 13.86
N VAL A 78 5.34 -18.29 12.78
CA VAL A 78 5.72 -19.71 12.69
C VAL A 78 7.25 -19.83 12.65
#